data_AF-A0A973PB59-F1
#
_entry.id   AF-A0A973PB59-F1
#
_cell.length_a   1.000
_cell.length_b   1.000
_cell.length_c   1.000
_cell.angle_alpha   90.00
_cell.angle_beta   90.00
_cell.angle_gamma   90.00
#
_symmetry.space_group_name_H-M   'P 1'
#
loop_
_entity.id
_entity.type
_entity.pdbx_description
1 polymer ?
#
loop_
_entity_poly.entity_id
_entity_poly.type
_entity_poly.pdbx_seq_one_letter_code
_entity_poly.pdbx_strand_id
1 'polypeptide(L)'
;SHPDHRAVGGAALDAVYPDARNPYAFPEQVRDEGLEAWTVTEVWLNGGSTPNHWVDITDSIDRKLAALQSHVSQVAHVEGFVDFVRGRFAAWGEQAGFGEGRYAEPFQVVPTA
;
A
#
# COMPACT_ATOMS: atom_id res chain seq x y z
N SER A 1 -8.55 13.79 -4.77
CA SER A 1 -9.68 12.92 -4.38
C SER A 1 -10.13 12.09 -5.56
N HIS A 2 -9.54 10.91 -5.77
CA HIS A 2 -9.97 10.01 -6.84
C HIS A 2 -11.05 9.07 -6.28
N PRO A 3 -12.26 9.00 -6.86
CA PRO A 3 -13.33 8.12 -6.37
C PRO A 3 -12.88 6.66 -6.29
N ASP A 4 -12.13 6.21 -7.30
CA ASP A 4 -11.63 4.83 -7.36
C ASP A 4 -10.70 4.46 -6.20
N HIS A 5 -9.92 5.42 -5.67
CA HIS A 5 -9.08 5.16 -4.48
C HIS A 5 -9.92 4.88 -3.24
N ARG A 6 -11.08 5.54 -3.09
CA ARG A 6 -11.99 5.27 -1.98
C ARG A 6 -12.72 3.94 -2.18
N ALA A 7 -13.17 3.68 -3.41
CA ALA A 7 -13.86 2.45 -3.75
C ALA A 7 -12.97 1.22 -3.52
N VAL A 8 -11.72 1.25 -3.98
CA VAL A 8 -10.78 0.13 -3.78
C VAL A 8 -10.43 -0.06 -2.31
N GLY A 9 -10.27 1.04 -1.55
CA GLY A 9 -10.00 0.96 -0.11
C GLY A 9 -11.16 0.31 0.66
N GLY A 10 -12.41 0.70 0.36
CA GLY A 10 -13.60 0.09 0.95
C GLY A 10 -13.73 -1.38 0.59
N ALA A 11 -13.69 -1.71 -0.71
CA ALA A 11 -13.83 -3.08 -1.19
C ALA A 11 -12.74 -4.02 -0.64
N ALA A 12 -11.50 -3.55 -0.53
CA ALA A 12 -10.41 -4.35 0.05
C ALA A 12 -10.63 -4.60 1.55
N LEU A 13 -11.14 -3.63 2.30
CA LEU A 13 -11.44 -3.78 3.73
C LEU A 13 -12.64 -4.70 3.97
N ASP A 14 -13.70 -4.58 3.15
CA ASP A 14 -14.86 -5.48 3.21
C ASP A 14 -14.47 -6.93 2.91
N ALA A 15 -13.61 -7.12 1.89
CA ALA A 15 -13.04 -8.42 1.55
C ALA A 15 -12.24 -9.04 2.71
N VAL A 16 -11.50 -8.22 3.47
CA VAL A 16 -10.77 -8.67 4.68
C VAL A 16 -11.73 -8.96 5.84
N TYR A 17 -12.72 -8.10 6.05
CA TYR A 17 -13.73 -8.27 7.09
C TYR A 17 -15.07 -7.65 6.69
N PRO A 18 -16.16 -8.42 6.70
CA PRO A 18 -16.27 -9.79 7.23
C PRO A 18 -15.93 -10.92 6.26
N ASP A 19 -15.72 -10.64 4.98
CA ASP A 19 -15.92 -11.63 3.92
C ASP A 19 -14.98 -12.83 4.00
N ALA A 20 -13.66 -12.61 3.95
CA ALA A 20 -12.68 -13.71 3.88
C ALA A 20 -12.76 -14.68 5.06
N ARG A 21 -13.13 -14.20 6.26
CA ARG A 21 -13.22 -15.02 7.47
C ARG A 21 -14.61 -15.61 7.73
N ASN A 22 -15.58 -15.30 6.88
CA ASN A 22 -16.94 -15.80 6.98
C ASN A 22 -17.19 -16.85 5.89
N PRO A 23 -17.23 -18.16 6.21
CA PRO A 23 -17.46 -19.20 5.21
C PRO A 23 -18.85 -19.12 4.55
N TYR A 24 -19.75 -18.28 5.08
CA TYR A 24 -21.08 -18.05 4.53
C TYR A 24 -21.18 -16.83 3.61
N ALA A 25 -20.13 -16.00 3.50
CA ALA A 25 -20.14 -14.83 2.61
C ALA A 25 -20.14 -15.24 1.14
N PHE A 26 -19.27 -16.19 0.78
CA PHE A 26 -19.15 -16.76 -0.57
C PHE A 26 -19.05 -18.30 -0.51
N PRO A 27 -20.16 -19.01 -0.20
CA PRO A 27 -20.13 -20.46 0.03
C PRO A 27 -19.60 -21.28 -1.17
N GLU A 28 -19.76 -20.76 -2.39
CA GLU A 28 -19.21 -21.34 -3.62
C GLU A 28 -17.68 -21.42 -3.63
N GLN A 29 -16.97 -20.46 -3.02
CA GLN A 29 -15.51 -20.49 -2.93
C GLN A 29 -15.03 -21.70 -2.10
N VAL A 30 -15.77 -22.03 -1.04
CA VAL A 30 -15.48 -23.22 -0.23
C VAL A 30 -15.87 -24.49 -1.00
N ARG A 31 -17.08 -24.54 -1.55
CA ARG A 31 -17.66 -25.74 -2.16
C ARG A 31 -17.00 -26.13 -3.49
N ASP A 32 -16.79 -25.15 -4.36
CA ASP A 32 -16.42 -25.37 -5.77
C ASP A 32 -14.92 -25.16 -6.00
N GLU A 33 -14.27 -24.28 -5.22
CA GLU A 33 -12.85 -23.92 -5.37
C GLU A 33 -11.95 -24.46 -4.24
N GLY A 34 -12.53 -24.93 -3.12
CA GLY A 34 -11.78 -25.43 -1.97
C GLY A 34 -11.05 -24.34 -1.17
N LEU A 35 -11.49 -23.07 -1.29
CA LEU A 35 -10.93 -21.94 -0.58
C LEU A 35 -11.59 -21.83 0.80
N GLU A 36 -10.88 -22.29 1.84
CA GLU A 36 -11.36 -22.20 3.22
C GLU A 36 -11.37 -20.74 3.73
N ALA A 37 -12.19 -20.49 4.76
CA ALA A 37 -12.22 -19.19 5.43
C ALA A 37 -10.84 -18.80 5.94
N TRP A 38 -10.45 -17.56 5.68
CA TRP A 38 -9.14 -17.02 6.00
C TRP A 38 -9.24 -15.76 6.84
N THR A 39 -8.54 -15.77 7.98
CA THR A 39 -8.39 -14.59 8.82
C THR A 39 -7.12 -13.86 8.45
N VAL A 40 -7.26 -12.73 7.76
CA VAL A 40 -6.16 -11.77 7.60
C VAL A 40 -5.87 -11.15 8.97
N THR A 41 -4.60 -11.13 9.37
CA THR A 41 -4.18 -10.67 10.72
C THR A 41 -4.00 -9.15 10.79
N GLU A 42 -3.61 -8.53 9.69
CA GLU A 42 -3.37 -7.09 9.62
C GLU A 42 -3.62 -6.54 8.21
N VAL A 43 -4.00 -5.26 8.15
CA VAL A 43 -4.06 -4.47 6.92
C VAL A 43 -3.15 -3.25 7.06
N TRP A 44 -2.40 -2.95 5.99
CA TRP A 44 -1.44 -1.85 5.95
C TRP A 44 -1.92 -0.81 4.94
N LEU A 45 -2.41 0.32 5.45
CA LEU A 45 -3.02 1.38 4.65
C LEU A 45 -1.99 2.44 4.29
N ASN A 46 -1.79 2.70 3.00
CA ASN A 46 -1.00 3.82 2.51
C ASN A 46 -1.91 5.03 2.20
N GLY A 47 -1.36 6.24 2.30
CA GLY A 47 -2.03 7.48 1.90
C GLY A 47 -3.00 8.07 2.93
N GLY A 48 -3.07 7.48 4.13
CA GLY A 48 -3.80 8.04 5.27
C GLY A 48 -3.03 9.18 5.96
N SER A 49 -3.74 10.01 6.73
CA SER A 49 -3.15 11.12 7.48
C SER A 49 -2.53 10.71 8.83
N THR A 50 -2.67 9.44 9.21
CA THR A 50 -2.24 8.90 10.52
C THR A 50 -1.38 7.64 10.35
N PRO A 51 -0.25 7.71 9.62
CA PRO A 51 0.69 6.59 9.60
C PRO A 51 1.22 6.32 11.01
N ASN A 52 1.38 5.04 11.34
CA ASN A 52 1.91 4.55 12.61
C ASN A 52 3.10 3.60 12.41
N HIS A 53 3.47 3.33 11.17
CA HIS A 53 4.56 2.45 10.78
C HIS A 53 5.31 3.03 9.58
N TRP A 54 6.64 2.89 9.57
CA TRP A 54 7.50 3.33 8.48
C TRP A 54 8.45 2.21 8.08
N VAL A 55 8.49 1.91 6.79
CA VAL A 55 9.41 0.93 6.21
C VAL A 55 10.59 1.68 5.59
N ASP A 56 11.80 1.35 6.00
CA ASP A 56 13.02 1.86 5.34
C ASP A 56 13.17 1.20 3.97
N ILE A 57 13.13 2.02 2.92
CA ILE A 57 13.25 1.59 1.53
C ILE A 57 14.54 2.11 0.88
N THR A 58 15.52 2.51 1.68
CA THR A 58 16.75 3.14 1.18
C THR A 58 17.46 2.27 0.15
N ASP A 59 17.59 0.99 0.42
CA ASP A 59 18.30 0.06 -0.46
C ASP A 59 17.48 -0.33 -1.72
N SER A 60 16.19 0.02 -1.76
CA SER A 60 15.26 -0.33 -2.84
C SER A 60 14.72 0.88 -3.61
N ILE A 61 15.08 2.11 -3.22
CA ILE A 61 14.56 3.34 -3.81
C ILE A 61 14.79 3.41 -5.33
N ASP A 62 15.96 2.98 -5.80
CA ASP A 62 16.29 2.99 -7.23
C ASP A 62 15.42 2.01 -8.02
N ARG A 63 15.15 0.83 -7.43
CA ARG A 63 14.24 -0.16 -8.03
C ARG A 63 12.81 0.38 -8.09
N LYS A 64 12.36 1.07 -7.04
CA LYS A 64 11.05 1.72 -7.01
C LYS A 64 10.91 2.78 -8.09
N LEU A 65 11.91 3.63 -8.27
CA LEU A 65 11.92 4.65 -9.31
C LEU A 65 11.87 4.04 -10.70
N ALA A 66 12.66 2.99 -10.95
CA ALA A 66 12.62 2.26 -12.22
C ALA A 66 11.23 1.66 -12.49
N ALA A 67 10.59 1.06 -11.48
CA ALA A 67 9.23 0.53 -11.60
C ALA A 67 8.21 1.63 -11.92
N LEU A 68 8.28 2.77 -11.24
CA LEU A 68 7.40 3.92 -11.50
C LEU A 68 7.60 4.48 -12.91
N GLN A 69 8.85 4.63 -13.37
CA GLN A 69 9.17 5.10 -14.71
C GLN A 69 8.73 4.15 -15.83
N SER A 70 8.48 2.88 -15.50
CA SER A 70 7.99 1.88 -16.45
C SER A 70 6.54 2.15 -16.87
N HIS A 71 5.79 2.99 -16.14
CA HIS A 71 4.47 3.48 -16.54
C HIS A 71 4.58 4.61 -17.57
N VAL A 72 5.22 4.34 -18.72
CA VAL A 72 5.63 5.31 -19.74
C VAL A 72 4.51 6.29 -20.12
N SER A 73 3.30 5.77 -20.40
CA SER A 73 2.17 6.62 -20.81
C SER A 73 1.73 7.64 -19.75
N GLN A 74 2.07 7.39 -18.48
CA GLN A 74 1.67 8.23 -17.35
C GLN A 74 2.75 9.23 -16.95
N VAL A 75 4.04 8.87 -17.05
CA VAL A 75 5.12 9.63 -16.41
C VAL A 75 6.21 10.13 -17.36
N ALA A 76 6.31 9.62 -18.60
CA ALA A 76 7.42 9.98 -19.49
C ALA A 76 7.45 11.47 -19.88
N HIS A 77 6.31 12.15 -19.81
CA HIS A 77 6.15 13.58 -20.11
C HIS A 77 6.26 14.48 -18.87
N VAL A 78 6.46 13.90 -17.68
CA VAL A 78 6.50 14.65 -16.41
C VAL A 78 7.95 15.01 -16.09
N GLU A 79 8.31 16.26 -16.36
CA GLU A 79 9.63 16.80 -16.01
C GLU A 79 9.86 16.78 -14.49
N GLY A 80 11.07 16.43 -14.05
CA GLY A 80 11.42 16.38 -12.63
C GLY A 80 10.75 15.24 -11.83
N PHE A 81 10.09 14.29 -12.48
CA PHE A 81 9.37 13.19 -11.81
C PHE A 81 10.24 12.43 -10.80
N VAL A 82 11.47 12.08 -11.18
CA VAL A 82 12.40 11.32 -10.32
C VAL A 82 12.76 12.11 -9.06
N ASP A 83 13.09 13.39 -9.20
CA ASP A 83 13.49 14.25 -8.08
C ASP A 83 12.30 14.49 -7.14
N PHE A 84 11.10 14.70 -7.71
CA PHE A 84 9.87 14.82 -6.92
C PHE A 84 9.61 13.55 -6.11
N VAL A 85 9.71 12.37 -6.74
CA VAL A 85 9.49 11.09 -6.07
C VAL A 85 10.55 10.88 -4.98
N ARG A 86 11.84 11.06 -5.29
CA ARG A 86 12.93 10.94 -4.30
C ARG A 86 12.73 11.88 -3.13
N GLY A 87 12.45 13.16 -3.39
CA GLY A 87 12.22 14.16 -2.36
C GLY A 87 11.08 13.78 -1.42
N ARG A 88 10.00 13.19 -1.95
CA ARG A 88 8.88 12.70 -1.14
C ARG A 88 9.28 11.55 -0.21
N PHE A 89 9.99 10.54 -0.73
CA PHE A 89 10.43 9.40 0.08
C PHE A 89 11.52 9.79 1.08
N ALA A 90 12.36 10.77 0.76
CA ALA A 90 13.34 11.34 1.69
C ALA A 90 12.65 12.10 2.82
N ALA A 91 11.65 12.93 2.52
CA ALA A 91 10.86 13.64 3.53
C ALA A 91 10.16 12.69 4.52
N TRP A 92 9.75 11.50 4.06
CA TRP A 92 9.25 10.45 4.94
C TRP A 92 10.36 9.73 5.71
N GLY A 93 11.55 9.55 5.14
CA GLY A 93 12.72 9.03 5.87
C GLY A 93 13.11 9.91 7.05
N GLU A 94 13.07 11.23 6.86
CA GLU A 94 13.28 12.22 7.93
C GLU A 94 12.18 12.14 9.00
N GLN A 95 10.90 12.09 8.59
CA GLN A 95 9.78 11.93 9.52
C GLN A 95 9.85 10.62 10.32
N ALA A 96 10.38 9.56 9.71
CA ALA A 96 10.59 8.26 10.36
C ALA A 96 11.79 8.26 11.34
N GLY A 97 12.63 9.29 11.31
CA GLY A 97 13.85 9.36 12.11
C GLY A 97 15.00 8.48 11.61
N PHE A 98 14.98 8.06 10.34
CA PHE A 98 16.07 7.25 9.76
C PHE A 98 17.31 8.08 9.43
N GLY A 99 17.15 9.39 9.28
CA GLY A 99 18.22 10.37 9.04
C GLY A 99 18.45 10.69 7.57
N GLU A 100 19.41 11.58 7.33
CA GLU A 100 19.69 12.16 6.02
C GLU A 100 20.10 11.10 4.99
N GLY A 101 19.56 11.24 3.77
CA GLY A 101 19.83 10.32 2.67
C GLY A 101 19.08 8.97 2.78
N ARG A 102 18.22 8.80 3.79
CA ARG A 102 17.35 7.62 3.94
C ARG A 102 15.96 7.90 3.36
N TYR A 103 15.29 6.84 2.95
CA TYR A 103 13.99 6.89 2.31
C TYR A 103 13.00 5.98 3.05
N ALA A 104 11.75 6.42 3.24
CA ALA A 104 10.75 5.62 3.93
C ALA A 104 9.38 5.60 3.25
N GLU A 105 8.67 4.49 3.40
CA GLU A 105 7.25 4.35 3.08
C GLU A 105 6.42 4.35 4.37
N PRO A 106 5.47 5.30 4.51
CA PRO A 106 4.57 5.33 5.65
C PRO A 106 3.32 4.47 5.44
N PHE A 107 2.93 3.74 6.47
CA PHE A 107 1.70 2.95 6.53
C PHE A 107 0.97 3.19 7.85
N GLN A 108 -0.35 3.05 7.80
CA GLN A 108 -1.15 2.80 8.99
C GLN A 108 -1.45 1.30 9.06
N VAL A 109 -0.84 0.63 10.03
CA VAL A 109 -1.07 -0.78 10.32
C VAL A 109 -2.27 -0.90 11.25
N VAL A 110 -3.25 -1.71 10.85
CA VAL A 110 -4.47 -1.99 11.59
C VAL A 110 -4.59 -3.50 11.81
N PRO A 111 -4.56 -3.98 13.06
CA PRO A 111 -4.85 -5.37 13.38
C PRO A 111 -6.31 -5.70 13.03
N THR A 112 -6.55 -6.86 12.46
CA THR A 112 -7.90 -7.33 12.07
C THR A 112 -8.32 -8.62 12.77
N ALA A 113 -7.40 -9.23 13.53
CA ALA A 113 -7.59 -10.43 14.35
C ALA A 113 -7.20 -10.17 15.80
#